data_AF-Q007P2-F1
#
_entry.id   AF-Q007P2-F1
#
_cell.length_a   1.000
_cell.length_b   1.000
_cell.length_c   1.000
_cell.angle_alpha   90.00
_cell.angle_beta   90.00
_cell.angle_gamma   90.00
#
_symmetry.space_group_name_H-M   'P 1'
#
loop_
_entity.id
_entity.type
_entity.pdbx_description
1 polymer ?
#
loop_
_entity_poly.entity_id
_entity_poly.type
_entity_poly.pdbx_seq_one_letter_code
_entity_poly.pdbx_strand_id
1 'polypeptide(L)'
;MFVCGVNLDAYDSKYTVISNASCTTNCLAPLAKVIHDKYGIVEGLMSTIHATTATQKTVDGPSMKDWRGGRGVNGNIIPSSTGAAKAVGKVIPSLNGKLTGLSFRVPTNDVSVVDLVVRLEKSATYEDIKQTIKEGAAGPYAGILAYTDDAVVSTDFVGHPASSI
;
A
#
# COMPACT_ATOMS: atom_id res chain seq x y z
N MET A 1 -15.64 2.25 -3.05
CA MET A 1 -14.35 1.56 -2.82
C MET A 1 -14.23 1.42 -1.32
N PHE A 2 -13.90 0.23 -0.86
CA PHE A 2 -13.82 -0.07 0.56
C PHE A 2 -12.50 -0.77 0.85
N VAL A 3 -11.95 -0.48 2.03
CA VAL A 3 -10.76 -1.15 2.57
C VAL A 3 -11.10 -1.61 3.98
N CYS A 4 -10.88 -2.90 4.23
CA CYS A 4 -11.13 -3.52 5.53
C CYS A 4 -10.32 -2.82 6.62
N GLY A 5 -10.95 -2.52 7.76
CA GLY A 5 -10.33 -1.77 8.87
C GLY A 5 -10.23 -0.26 8.67
N VAL A 6 -10.57 0.28 7.48
CA VAL A 6 -10.42 1.72 7.19
C VAL A 6 -11.76 2.44 7.09
N ASN A 7 -12.69 1.97 6.24
CA ASN A 7 -13.93 2.69 5.94
C ASN A 7 -15.16 1.77 5.69
N LEU A 8 -15.19 0.57 6.29
CA LEU A 8 -16.29 -0.36 6.09
C LEU A 8 -17.61 0.14 6.70
N ASP A 9 -17.55 1.00 7.70
CA ASP A 9 -18.68 1.70 8.31
C ASP A 9 -19.43 2.62 7.33
N ALA A 10 -18.75 3.10 6.28
CA ALA A 10 -19.35 3.89 5.21
C ALA A 10 -20.11 3.04 4.17
N TYR A 11 -20.14 1.71 4.32
CA TYR A 11 -20.91 0.83 3.45
C TYR A 11 -22.41 1.05 3.64
N ASP A 12 -23.14 1.07 2.52
CA ASP A 12 -24.59 1.14 2.48
C ASP A 12 -25.11 0.00 1.60
N SER A 13 -26.13 -0.72 2.09
CA SER A 13 -26.77 -1.85 1.38
C SER A 13 -27.30 -1.51 -0.01
N LYS A 14 -27.49 -0.22 -0.34
CA LYS A 14 -27.85 0.22 -1.69
C LYS A 14 -26.73 0.02 -2.72
N TYR A 15 -25.47 -0.14 -2.30
CA TYR A 15 -24.35 -0.37 -3.20
C TYR A 15 -24.37 -1.81 -3.72
N THR A 16 -24.85 -2.00 -4.93
CA THR A 16 -24.93 -3.31 -5.59
C THR A 16 -23.62 -3.72 -6.28
N VAL A 17 -22.72 -2.77 -6.55
CA VAL A 17 -21.40 -3.01 -7.14
C VAL A 17 -20.36 -2.23 -6.32
N ILE A 18 -19.41 -2.97 -5.76
CA ILE A 18 -18.35 -2.41 -4.92
C ILE A 18 -16.97 -2.87 -5.37
N SER A 19 -15.93 -2.19 -4.86
CA SER A 19 -14.53 -2.50 -5.13
C SER A 19 -13.77 -2.58 -3.82
N ASN A 20 -13.02 -3.66 -3.63
CA ASN A 20 -12.10 -3.86 -2.50
C ASN A 20 -10.73 -3.19 -2.71
N ALA A 21 -10.70 -2.11 -3.50
CA ALA A 21 -9.47 -1.43 -3.93
C ALA A 21 -8.43 -2.38 -4.58
N SER A 22 -7.14 -2.04 -4.48
CA SER A 22 -6.02 -2.87 -4.94
C SER A 22 -5.21 -3.39 -3.75
N CYS A 23 -4.31 -4.35 -3.99
CA CYS A 23 -3.35 -4.83 -3.00
C CYS A 23 -2.55 -3.68 -2.35
N THR A 24 -1.96 -2.80 -3.16
CA THR A 24 -1.18 -1.66 -2.65
C THR A 24 -2.03 -0.67 -1.85
N THR A 25 -3.30 -0.43 -2.23
CA THR A 25 -4.18 0.44 -1.43
C THR A 25 -4.55 -0.22 -0.09
N ASN A 26 -4.79 -1.54 -0.05
CA ASN A 26 -5.04 -2.26 1.19
C ASN A 26 -3.80 -2.31 2.10
N CYS A 27 -2.58 -2.28 1.55
CA CYS A 27 -1.36 -2.14 2.34
C CYS A 27 -1.17 -0.72 2.88
N LEU A 28 -1.35 0.30 2.01
CA LEU A 28 -1.07 1.69 2.37
C LEU A 28 -2.13 2.31 3.28
N ALA A 29 -3.42 2.03 3.07
CA ALA A 29 -4.49 2.76 3.74
C ALA A 29 -4.56 2.52 5.27
N PRO A 30 -4.41 1.28 5.80
CA PRO A 30 -4.34 1.07 7.25
C PRO A 30 -3.17 1.80 7.90
N LEU A 31 -1.97 1.71 7.30
CA LEU A 31 -0.77 2.43 7.77
C LEU A 31 -1.01 3.94 7.76
N ALA A 32 -1.49 4.48 6.65
CA ALA A 32 -1.78 5.91 6.52
C ALA A 32 -2.84 6.36 7.54
N LYS A 33 -3.87 5.56 7.80
CA LYS A 33 -4.91 5.88 8.79
C LYS A 33 -4.35 5.96 10.20
N VAL A 34 -3.59 4.94 10.62
CA VAL A 34 -2.96 4.89 11.96
C VAL A 34 -2.07 6.11 12.20
N ILE A 35 -1.24 6.47 11.22
CA ILE A 35 -0.36 7.64 11.32
C ILE A 35 -1.16 8.95 11.25
N HIS A 36 -2.12 9.05 10.34
CA HIS A 36 -2.90 10.27 10.14
C HIS A 36 -3.76 10.62 11.36
N ASP A 37 -4.42 9.64 11.95
CA ASP A 37 -5.33 9.85 13.08
C ASP A 37 -4.57 10.41 14.31
N LYS A 38 -3.30 10.00 14.52
CA LYS A 38 -2.49 10.47 15.65
C LYS A 38 -1.70 11.74 15.37
N TYR A 39 -1.00 11.78 14.23
CA TYR A 39 0.00 12.80 13.92
C TYR A 39 -0.40 13.80 12.86
N GLY A 40 -1.44 13.50 12.07
CA GLY A 40 -1.77 14.27 10.88
C GLY A 40 -0.73 14.06 9.77
N ILE A 41 -1.21 13.90 8.54
CA ILE A 41 -0.35 13.84 7.35
C ILE A 41 -0.66 15.11 6.55
N VAL A 42 0.39 15.90 6.31
CA VAL A 42 0.33 17.13 5.52
C VAL A 42 0.37 16.78 4.04
N GLU A 43 1.35 15.98 3.64
CA GLU A 43 1.55 15.47 2.29
C GLU A 43 2.45 14.23 2.33
N GLY A 44 2.43 13.42 1.28
CA GLY A 44 3.27 12.23 1.20
C GLY A 44 3.42 11.66 -0.20
N LEU A 45 4.55 10.98 -0.38
CA LEU A 45 4.90 10.25 -1.59
C LEU A 45 5.10 8.77 -1.24
N MET A 46 4.50 7.91 -2.05
CA MET A 46 4.63 6.47 -1.90
C MET A 46 5.35 5.87 -3.10
N SER A 47 6.30 4.98 -2.82
CA SER A 47 6.82 4.03 -3.80
C SER A 47 6.41 2.63 -3.37
N THR A 48 6.01 1.77 -4.30
CA THR A 48 5.89 0.34 -4.00
C THR A 48 6.88 -0.46 -4.82
N ILE A 49 7.70 -1.26 -4.14
CA ILE A 49 8.55 -2.26 -4.78
C ILE A 49 7.70 -3.51 -4.90
N HIS A 50 7.25 -3.77 -6.11
CA HIS A 50 6.14 -4.68 -6.37
C HIS A 50 6.63 -5.94 -7.09
N ALA A 51 6.17 -7.10 -6.63
CA ALA A 51 6.40 -8.35 -7.31
C ALA A 51 5.83 -8.36 -8.73
N THR A 52 6.34 -9.29 -9.52
CA THR A 52 5.83 -9.56 -10.86
C THR A 52 4.36 -10.01 -10.80
N THR A 53 3.57 -9.64 -11.80
CA THR A 53 2.18 -10.11 -11.95
C THR A 53 1.98 -10.70 -13.33
N ALA A 54 0.83 -11.34 -13.55
CA ALA A 54 0.47 -11.95 -14.83
C ALA A 54 0.41 -10.97 -16.02
N THR A 55 0.39 -9.66 -15.77
CA THR A 55 0.35 -8.65 -16.84
C THR A 55 1.71 -8.40 -17.50
N GLN A 56 2.81 -8.67 -16.80
CA GLN A 56 4.16 -8.51 -17.30
C GLN A 56 4.55 -9.63 -18.28
N LYS A 57 5.60 -9.40 -19.09
CA LYS A 57 6.07 -10.32 -20.12
C LYS A 57 7.33 -11.04 -19.68
N THR A 58 7.47 -12.32 -20.07
CA THR A 58 8.68 -13.11 -19.81
C THR A 58 9.88 -12.59 -20.60
N VAL A 59 9.64 -12.15 -21.85
CA VAL A 59 10.60 -11.49 -22.74
C VAL A 59 9.99 -10.20 -23.29
N ASP A 60 10.81 -9.35 -23.91
CA ASP A 60 10.34 -8.10 -24.53
C ASP A 60 9.20 -8.36 -25.53
N GLY A 61 8.09 -7.63 -25.38
CA GLY A 61 6.93 -7.76 -26.25
C GLY A 61 6.00 -6.54 -26.22
N PRO A 62 5.00 -6.50 -27.12
CA PRO A 62 4.11 -5.35 -27.24
C PRO A 62 3.28 -5.12 -25.96
N SER A 63 3.23 -3.86 -25.52
CA SER A 63 2.35 -3.39 -24.46
C SER A 63 1.89 -1.97 -24.77
N MET A 64 0.76 -1.86 -25.48
CA MET A 64 0.32 -0.61 -26.12
C MET A 64 0.03 0.53 -25.14
N LYS A 65 -0.37 0.22 -23.91
CA LYS A 65 -0.75 1.20 -22.87
C LYS A 65 0.32 1.39 -21.79
N ASP A 66 1.33 0.52 -21.75
CA ASP A 66 2.42 0.55 -20.76
C ASP A 66 3.69 0.00 -21.41
N TRP A 67 4.41 0.86 -22.15
CA TRP A 67 5.59 0.44 -22.92
C TRP A 67 6.67 -0.19 -22.03
N ARG A 68 6.83 0.33 -20.79
CA ARG A 68 7.79 -0.20 -19.83
C ARG A 68 7.36 -1.59 -19.35
N GLY A 69 6.07 -1.80 -19.10
CA GLY A 69 5.50 -3.10 -18.75
C GLY A 69 5.60 -4.19 -19.84
N GLY A 70 5.91 -3.81 -21.08
CA GLY A 70 6.20 -4.76 -22.17
C GLY A 70 7.60 -5.35 -22.14
N ARG A 71 8.51 -4.81 -21.33
CA ARG A 71 9.89 -5.31 -21.21
C ARG A 71 9.93 -6.59 -20.38
N GLY A 72 10.89 -7.48 -20.68
CA GLY A 72 11.08 -8.76 -20.01
C GLY A 72 11.29 -8.58 -18.51
N VAL A 73 10.45 -9.22 -17.71
CA VAL A 73 10.35 -8.93 -16.27
C VAL A 73 11.52 -9.47 -15.45
N ASN A 74 12.12 -10.59 -15.85
CA ASN A 74 13.20 -11.25 -15.11
C ASN A 74 14.58 -10.58 -15.23
N GLY A 75 14.69 -9.50 -16.01
CA GLY A 75 15.94 -8.79 -16.26
C GLY A 75 15.87 -7.28 -16.03
N ASN A 76 14.78 -6.77 -15.47
CA ASN A 76 14.55 -5.33 -15.35
C ASN A 76 13.96 -4.96 -13.98
N ILE A 77 14.30 -3.75 -13.52
CA ILE A 77 13.48 -2.98 -12.61
C ILE A 77 12.59 -2.09 -13.49
N ILE A 78 11.27 -2.29 -13.44
CA ILE A 78 10.33 -1.64 -14.37
C ILE A 78 9.51 -0.60 -13.61
N PRO A 79 9.77 0.71 -13.79
CA PRO A 79 8.96 1.75 -13.18
C PRO A 79 7.57 1.79 -13.83
N SER A 80 6.52 1.91 -13.03
CA SER A 80 5.14 2.03 -13.49
C SER A 80 4.35 3.01 -12.63
N SER A 81 3.41 3.73 -13.24
CA SER A 81 2.48 4.59 -12.50
C SER A 81 1.50 3.73 -11.68
N THR A 82 1.03 4.24 -10.53
CA THR A 82 -0.04 3.60 -9.75
C THR A 82 -1.04 4.63 -9.24
N GLY A 83 -2.31 4.23 -9.18
CA GLY A 83 -3.37 5.03 -8.57
C GLY A 83 -3.51 4.80 -7.05
N ALA A 84 -2.73 3.89 -6.46
CA ALA A 84 -2.99 3.39 -5.11
C ALA A 84 -2.95 4.47 -4.02
N ALA A 85 -1.94 5.34 -4.03
CA ALA A 85 -1.83 6.45 -3.07
C ALA A 85 -2.96 7.48 -3.25
N LYS A 86 -3.31 7.81 -4.49
CA LYS A 86 -4.46 8.69 -4.78
C LYS A 86 -5.78 8.06 -4.32
N ALA A 87 -5.91 6.73 -4.41
CA ALA A 87 -7.09 6.00 -3.97
C ALA A 87 -7.27 6.01 -2.45
N VAL A 88 -6.20 6.19 -1.66
CA VAL A 88 -6.29 6.41 -0.20
C VAL A 88 -7.19 7.61 0.10
N GLY A 89 -7.10 8.69 -0.68
CA GLY A 89 -7.97 9.86 -0.54
C GLY A 89 -9.48 9.57 -0.73
N LYS A 90 -9.84 8.45 -1.35
CA LYS A 90 -11.26 8.02 -1.47
C LYS A 90 -11.76 7.27 -0.25
N VAL A 91 -10.88 6.58 0.47
CA VAL A 91 -11.22 5.79 1.66
C VAL A 91 -10.91 6.54 2.96
N ILE A 92 -10.03 7.54 2.90
CA ILE A 92 -9.71 8.50 3.97
C ILE A 92 -9.83 9.91 3.37
N PRO A 93 -11.04 10.51 3.35
CA PRO A 93 -11.31 11.77 2.64
C PRO A 93 -10.40 12.94 3.05
N SER A 94 -9.95 13.00 4.30
CA SER A 94 -9.02 14.04 4.79
C SER A 94 -7.61 13.96 4.18
N LEU A 95 -7.28 12.86 3.50
CA LEU A 95 -6.04 12.64 2.74
C LEU A 95 -6.20 12.87 1.24
N ASN A 96 -7.39 13.27 0.77
CA ASN A 96 -7.60 13.52 -0.65
C ASN A 96 -6.69 14.65 -1.16
N GLY A 97 -5.96 14.36 -2.25
CA GLY A 97 -4.98 15.28 -2.83
C GLY A 97 -3.64 15.36 -2.10
N LYS A 98 -3.48 14.72 -0.93
CA LYS A 98 -2.25 14.78 -0.13
C LYS A 98 -1.25 13.66 -0.44
N LEU A 99 -1.72 12.56 -1.03
CA LEU A 99 -0.90 11.37 -1.31
C LEU A 99 -0.87 11.05 -2.81
N THR A 100 0.32 10.81 -3.34
CA THR A 100 0.53 10.25 -4.67
C THR A 100 1.73 9.31 -4.65
N GLY A 101 1.97 8.58 -5.74
CA GLY A 101 3.05 7.61 -5.76
C GLY A 101 3.28 6.92 -7.10
N LEU A 102 4.27 6.04 -7.10
CA LEU A 102 4.66 5.22 -8.24
C LEU A 102 5.02 3.79 -7.77
N SER A 103 5.36 2.93 -8.72
CA SER A 103 5.78 1.55 -8.44
C SER A 103 7.04 1.19 -9.21
N PHE A 104 7.80 0.27 -8.64
CA PHE A 104 8.90 -0.42 -9.31
C PHE A 104 8.58 -1.91 -9.30
N ARG A 105 8.31 -2.48 -10.48
CA ARG A 105 8.12 -3.92 -10.61
C ARG A 105 9.50 -4.58 -10.65
N VAL A 106 9.73 -5.56 -9.78
CA VAL A 106 11.03 -6.24 -9.63
C VAL A 106 10.91 -7.74 -9.84
N PRO A 107 12.03 -8.46 -10.12
CA PRO A 107 12.05 -9.89 -10.39
C PRO A 107 11.81 -10.79 -9.15
N THR A 108 10.68 -10.59 -8.45
CA THR A 108 10.18 -11.49 -7.41
C THR A 108 8.81 -12.03 -7.80
N ASN A 109 8.48 -13.25 -7.38
CA ASN A 109 7.25 -13.95 -7.79
C ASN A 109 6.02 -13.53 -6.99
N ASP A 110 6.23 -13.13 -5.74
CA ASP A 110 5.18 -12.68 -4.83
C ASP A 110 5.80 -11.80 -3.74
N VAL A 111 4.94 -11.16 -2.95
CA VAL A 111 5.23 -10.20 -1.88
C VAL A 111 5.81 -8.88 -2.41
N SER A 112 5.23 -7.80 -1.91
CA SER A 112 5.57 -6.43 -2.28
C SER A 112 5.72 -5.59 -1.02
N VAL A 113 6.38 -4.45 -1.13
CA VAL A 113 6.55 -3.51 -0.01
C VAL A 113 6.10 -2.12 -0.42
N VAL A 114 5.52 -1.39 0.54
CA VAL A 114 5.23 0.03 0.44
C VAL A 114 6.32 0.79 1.19
N ASP A 115 6.92 1.75 0.49
CA ASP A 115 7.79 2.79 1.05
C ASP A 115 7.00 4.10 1.04
N LEU A 116 6.70 4.63 2.23
CA LEU A 116 5.89 5.82 2.43
C LEU A 116 6.71 6.92 3.11
N VAL A 117 6.95 8.01 2.38
CA VAL A 117 7.59 9.21 2.90
C VAL A 117 6.54 10.29 3.09
N VAL A 118 6.36 10.78 4.32
CA VAL A 118 5.32 11.75 4.68
C VAL A 118 5.89 12.90 5.49
N ARG A 119 5.26 14.08 5.36
CA ARG A 119 5.39 15.17 6.32
C ARG A 119 4.24 15.13 7.30
N LEU A 120 4.58 15.11 8.59
CA LEU A 120 3.60 15.08 9.67
C LEU A 120 3.24 16.49 10.14
N GLU A 121 2.02 16.65 10.63
CA GLU A 121 1.56 17.91 11.24
C GLU A 121 2.08 18.04 12.67
N LYS A 122 2.02 16.95 13.44
CA LYS A 122 2.61 16.83 14.77
C LYS A 122 3.92 16.05 14.67
N SER A 123 4.97 16.58 15.29
CA SER A 123 6.26 15.89 15.38
C SER A 123 6.12 14.55 16.10
N ALA A 124 6.87 13.56 15.63
CA ALA A 124 6.96 12.23 16.22
C ALA A 124 8.40 11.73 16.09
N THR A 125 8.90 11.07 17.12
CA THR A 125 10.14 10.29 17.01
C THR A 125 9.86 8.95 16.33
N TYR A 126 10.91 8.26 15.87
CA TYR A 126 10.74 6.93 15.28
C TYR A 126 10.13 5.94 16.28
N GLU A 127 10.52 6.00 17.55
CA GLU A 127 9.94 5.16 18.60
C GLU A 127 8.45 5.44 18.82
N ASP A 128 8.02 6.72 18.74
CA ASP A 128 6.60 7.06 18.80
C ASP A 128 5.81 6.44 17.64
N ILE A 129 6.38 6.47 16.42
CA ILE A 129 5.77 5.87 15.24
C ILE A 129 5.67 4.35 15.39
N LYS A 130 6.75 3.66 15.78
CA LYS A 130 6.77 2.21 16.03
C LYS A 130 5.71 1.81 17.03
N GLN A 131 5.67 2.48 18.19
CA GLN A 131 4.71 2.19 19.25
C GLN A 131 3.27 2.39 18.77
N THR A 132 3.01 3.44 17.99
CA THR A 132 1.67 3.71 17.42
C THR A 132 1.22 2.61 16.45
N ILE A 133 2.11 2.16 15.57
CA ILE A 133 1.80 1.08 14.63
C ILE A 133 1.55 -0.22 15.39
N LYS A 134 2.39 -0.54 16.38
CA LYS A 134 2.26 -1.73 17.23
C LYS A 134 0.95 -1.75 18.01
N GLU A 135 0.55 -0.61 18.59
CA GLU A 135 -0.75 -0.43 19.26
C GLU A 135 -1.93 -0.60 18.28
N GLY A 136 -1.82 -0.01 17.08
CA GLY A 136 -2.82 -0.18 16.03
C GLY A 136 -3.00 -1.63 15.61
N ALA A 137 -1.90 -2.33 15.36
CA ALA A 137 -1.85 -3.74 14.98
C ALA A 137 -2.38 -4.68 16.06
N ALA A 138 -2.08 -4.40 17.35
CA ALA A 138 -2.58 -5.21 18.47
C ALA A 138 -4.03 -4.87 18.87
N GLY A 139 -4.56 -3.75 18.40
CA GLY A 139 -5.88 -3.24 18.77
C GLY A 139 -6.86 -3.18 17.59
N PRO A 140 -7.31 -1.98 17.17
CA PRO A 140 -8.42 -1.83 16.22
C PRO A 140 -8.13 -2.37 14.81
N TYR A 141 -6.87 -2.60 14.45
CA TYR A 141 -6.47 -3.15 13.15
C TYR A 141 -5.97 -4.59 13.24
N ALA A 142 -6.21 -5.30 14.34
CA ALA A 142 -5.83 -6.70 14.50
C ALA A 142 -6.34 -7.57 13.34
N GLY A 143 -5.42 -8.33 12.72
CA GLY A 143 -5.70 -9.14 11.53
C GLY A 143 -5.67 -8.39 10.19
N ILE A 144 -5.63 -7.06 10.20
CA ILE A 144 -5.50 -6.21 9.01
C ILE A 144 -4.09 -5.62 8.91
N LEU A 145 -3.60 -5.04 10.01
CA LEU A 145 -2.26 -4.51 10.18
C LEU A 145 -1.52 -5.43 11.15
N ALA A 146 -0.37 -5.94 10.74
CA ALA A 146 0.59 -6.61 11.61
C ALA A 146 1.79 -5.67 11.83
N TYR A 147 2.74 -6.14 12.64
CA TYR A 147 3.96 -5.40 12.97
C TYR A 147 5.07 -6.39 13.29
N THR A 148 6.30 -6.11 12.89
CA THR A 148 7.48 -6.91 13.22
C THR A 148 8.72 -6.05 13.51
N ASP A 149 9.57 -6.52 14.42
CA ASP A 149 10.91 -5.98 14.70
C ASP A 149 12.02 -6.94 14.20
N ASP A 150 11.64 -8.08 13.58
CA ASP A 150 12.57 -9.11 13.14
C ASP A 150 13.29 -8.70 11.84
N ALA A 151 14.46 -9.29 11.60
CA ALA A 151 15.23 -9.10 10.38
C ALA A 151 14.65 -9.93 9.21
N VAL A 152 13.47 -9.53 8.75
CA VAL A 152 12.66 -10.20 7.73
C VAL A 152 13.04 -9.83 6.29
N VAL A 153 12.72 -10.72 5.35
CA VAL A 153 12.77 -10.50 3.90
C VAL A 153 11.44 -10.92 3.24
N SER A 154 11.27 -10.64 1.95
CA SER A 154 9.97 -10.81 1.27
C SER A 154 9.37 -12.21 1.38
N THR A 155 10.19 -13.26 1.32
CA THR A 155 9.70 -14.65 1.37
C THR A 155 9.07 -15.02 2.71
N ASP A 156 9.41 -14.32 3.79
CA ASP A 156 8.86 -14.57 5.12
C ASP A 156 7.37 -14.19 5.21
N PHE A 157 6.88 -13.40 4.25
CA PHE A 157 5.50 -12.94 4.19
C PHE A 157 4.63 -13.69 3.18
N VAL A 158 5.17 -14.70 2.50
CA VAL A 158 4.38 -15.50 1.54
C VAL A 158 3.26 -16.23 2.29
N GLY A 159 2.02 -16.02 1.85
CA GLY A 159 0.84 -16.60 2.48
C GLY A 159 0.39 -15.91 3.77
N HIS A 160 1.05 -14.81 4.17
CA HIS A 160 0.61 -14.04 5.34
C HIS A 160 -0.73 -13.33 5.03
N PRO A 161 -1.75 -13.43 5.91
CA PRO A 161 -3.11 -12.97 5.58
C PRO A 161 -3.34 -11.48 5.82
N ALA A 162 -2.48 -10.80 6.58
CA ALA A 162 -2.64 -9.37 6.86
C ALA A 162 -2.54 -8.52 5.58
N SER A 163 -3.28 -7.42 5.55
CA SER A 163 -3.25 -6.47 4.43
C SER A 163 -1.97 -5.63 4.41
N SER A 164 -1.40 -5.35 5.59
CA SER A 164 -0.17 -4.60 5.80
C SER A 164 0.57 -5.14 7.01
N ILE A 165 1.90 -5.10 6.99
CA ILE A 165 2.79 -5.60 8.05
C ILE A 165 3.87 -4.56 8.28
#